data_AF-A0A5B0W2U9-F1
#
_entry.id   AF-A0A5B0W2U9-F1
#
_cell.length_a   1.000
_cell.length_b   1.000
_cell.length_c   1.000
_cell.angle_alpha   90.00
_cell.angle_beta   90.00
_cell.angle_gamma   90.00
#
_symmetry.space_group_name_H-M   'P 1'
#
loop_
_entity.id
_entity.type
_entity.pdbx_description
1 polymer ?
#
loop_
_entity_poly.entity_id
_entity_poly.type
_entity_poly.pdbx_seq_one_letter_code
_entity_poly.pdbx_strand_id
1 'polypeptide(L)'
;MSNRDAVVKRLVSAVNQLHRWVDLVFPEMRQVYKHFNCTGAIATLRLFPTPSELRNIQPQDVIDGWRTLMKRHYGKRRVHMLVTLASSSVGSSQAHKAYKLHLKQLLEEYDLATIQNQAVEQEVIAVLHRILYAKQMLAFKGINAISYELDRRYHQRKTHSKRVERSSSLSGID
;
A
#
# COMPACT_ATOMS: atom_id res chain seq x y z
N MET A 1 5.68 17.72 -11.58
CA MET A 1 4.93 16.48 -11.29
C MET A 1 5.92 15.53 -10.65
N SER A 2 5.71 15.12 -9.40
CA SER A 2 6.61 14.15 -8.75
C SER A 2 6.45 12.78 -9.44
N ASN A 3 7.50 11.96 -9.49
CA ASN A 3 7.44 10.60 -10.04
C ASN A 3 6.27 9.80 -9.41
N ARG A 4 6.03 10.01 -8.11
CA ARG A 4 4.89 9.47 -7.37
C ARG A 4 3.54 9.83 -8.00
N ASP A 5 3.32 11.10 -8.35
CA ASP A 5 2.04 11.56 -8.90
C ASP A 5 1.78 10.92 -10.26
N ALA A 6 2.83 10.73 -11.07
CA ALA A 6 2.73 10.09 -12.38
C ALA A 6 2.37 8.60 -12.25
N VAL A 7 2.99 7.88 -11.32
CA VAL A 7 2.71 6.46 -11.05
C VAL A 7 1.29 6.27 -10.52
N VAL A 8 0.86 7.09 -9.54
CA VAL A 8 -0.51 7.04 -9.00
C VAL A 8 -1.53 7.34 -10.11
N LYS A 9 -1.27 8.35 -10.95
CA LYS A 9 -2.18 8.69 -12.06
C LYS A 9 -2.29 7.55 -13.08
N ARG A 10 -1.19 6.85 -13.38
CA ARG A 10 -1.21 5.67 -14.26
C ARG A 10 -2.03 4.54 -13.65
N LEU A 11 -1.86 4.25 -12.37
CA LEU A 11 -2.65 3.22 -11.67
C LEU A 11 -4.15 3.56 -11.69
N VAL A 12 -4.51 4.81 -11.36
CA VAL A 12 -5.91 5.27 -11.40
C VAL A 12 -6.49 5.17 -12.81
N SER A 13 -5.71 5.53 -13.84
CA SER A 13 -6.11 5.40 -15.23
C SER A 13 -6.38 3.94 -15.62
N ALA A 14 -5.47 3.02 -15.28
CA ALA A 14 -5.62 1.59 -15.57
C ALA A 14 -6.86 1.00 -14.87
N VAL A 15 -7.08 1.36 -13.60
CA VAL A 15 -8.28 0.95 -12.85
C VAL A 15 -9.55 1.48 -13.52
N ASN A 16 -9.57 2.74 -13.95
CA ASN A 16 -10.72 3.33 -14.64
C ASN A 16 -10.99 2.66 -15.99
N GLN A 17 -9.94 2.29 -16.74
CA GLN A 17 -10.09 1.53 -17.98
C GLN A 17 -10.66 0.14 -17.71
N LEU A 18 -10.22 -0.54 -16.63
CA LEU A 18 -10.77 -1.82 -16.22
C LEU A 18 -12.26 -1.70 -15.85
N HIS A 19 -12.65 -0.64 -15.13
CA HIS A 19 -14.06 -0.35 -14.84
C HIS A 19 -14.90 -0.20 -16.11
N ARG A 20 -14.41 0.56 -17.10
CA ARG A 20 -15.10 0.76 -18.40
C ARG A 20 -15.19 -0.55 -19.18
N TRP A 21 -14.13 -1.35 -19.16
CA TRP A 21 -14.12 -2.65 -19.81
C TRP A 21 -15.18 -3.57 -19.20
N VAL A 22 -15.27 -3.63 -17.87
CA VAL A 22 -16.28 -4.40 -17.16
C VAL A 22 -17.68 -3.90 -17.49
N ASP A 23 -17.91 -2.59 -17.59
CA ASP A 23 -19.22 -2.04 -17.94
C ASP A 23 -19.67 -2.44 -19.34
N LEU A 24 -18.72 -2.55 -20.26
CA LEU A 24 -18.99 -2.92 -21.65
C LEU A 24 -19.26 -4.41 -21.82
N VAL A 25 -18.50 -5.25 -21.11
CA VAL A 25 -18.46 -6.70 -21.35
C VAL A 25 -19.24 -7.50 -20.30
N PHE A 26 -19.22 -7.08 -19.03
CA PHE A 26 -19.86 -7.80 -17.94
C PHE A 26 -20.33 -6.88 -16.78
N PRO A 27 -21.31 -5.99 -17.02
CA PRO A 27 -21.72 -4.96 -16.07
C PRO A 27 -22.27 -5.54 -14.75
N GLU A 28 -22.87 -6.73 -14.78
CA GLU A 28 -23.43 -7.40 -13.59
C GLU A 28 -22.36 -7.79 -12.56
N MET A 29 -21.09 -7.86 -12.98
CA MET A 29 -19.98 -8.14 -12.07
C MET A 29 -19.84 -7.07 -10.97
N ARG A 30 -20.34 -5.85 -11.19
CA ARG A 30 -20.44 -4.77 -10.16
C ARG A 30 -21.31 -5.15 -8.97
N GLN A 31 -22.29 -6.02 -9.16
CA GLN A 31 -23.17 -6.46 -8.08
C GLN A 31 -22.46 -7.44 -7.14
N VAL A 32 -21.45 -8.17 -7.66
CA VAL A 32 -20.65 -9.12 -6.87
C VAL A 32 -19.47 -8.43 -6.20
N TYR A 33 -18.82 -7.50 -6.90
CA TYR A 33 -17.63 -6.80 -6.44
C TYR A 33 -17.85 -5.29 -6.38
N LYS A 34 -17.79 -4.74 -5.17
CA LYS A 34 -17.80 -3.28 -4.96
C LYS A 34 -16.54 -2.60 -5.51
N HIS A 35 -15.41 -3.32 -5.51
CA HIS A 35 -14.13 -2.83 -6.02
C HIS A 35 -13.46 -3.90 -6.89
N PHE A 36 -12.98 -3.52 -8.08
CA PHE A 36 -12.34 -4.46 -9.01
C PHE A 36 -10.84 -4.66 -8.78
N ASN A 37 -10.22 -3.80 -7.97
CA ASN A 37 -8.83 -3.98 -7.53
C ASN A 37 -8.66 -5.12 -6.51
N CYS A 38 -9.75 -5.75 -6.07
CA CYS A 38 -9.67 -6.87 -5.15
C CYS A 38 -9.18 -8.13 -5.87
N THR A 39 -8.40 -8.94 -5.17
CA THR A 39 -7.78 -10.15 -5.73
C THR A 39 -8.80 -11.10 -6.37
N GLY A 40 -10.01 -11.18 -5.82
CA GLY A 40 -11.09 -12.00 -6.36
C GLY A 40 -11.64 -11.51 -7.71
N ALA A 41 -11.79 -10.19 -7.87
CA ALA A 41 -12.25 -9.60 -9.12
C ALA A 41 -11.18 -9.76 -10.22
N ILE A 42 -9.91 -9.46 -9.90
CA ILE A 42 -8.79 -9.63 -10.84
C ILE A 42 -8.63 -11.10 -11.23
N ALA A 43 -8.73 -12.04 -10.27
CA ALA A 43 -8.66 -13.48 -10.58
C ALA A 43 -9.81 -13.93 -11.49
N THR A 44 -11.02 -13.40 -11.26
CA THR A 44 -12.18 -13.67 -12.12
C THR A 44 -11.95 -13.15 -13.53
N LEU A 45 -11.48 -11.91 -13.68
CA LEU A 45 -11.17 -11.34 -14.99
C LEU A 45 -10.06 -12.09 -15.73
N ARG A 46 -9.11 -12.69 -15.01
CA ARG A 46 -8.03 -13.50 -15.61
C ARG A 46 -8.49 -14.86 -16.10
N LEU A 47 -9.35 -15.53 -15.34
CA LEU A 47 -9.78 -16.91 -15.63
C LEU A 47 -11.04 -16.95 -16.50
N PHE A 48 -12.00 -16.07 -16.19
CA PHE A 48 -13.33 -16.05 -16.78
C PHE A 48 -13.72 -14.60 -17.15
N PRO A 49 -13.07 -14.02 -18.17
CA PRO A 49 -13.30 -12.64 -18.56
C PRO A 49 -14.73 -12.38 -19.06
N THR A 50 -15.41 -13.38 -19.61
CA THR A 50 -16.72 -13.19 -20.27
C THR A 50 -17.86 -13.92 -19.55
N PRO A 51 -19.09 -13.36 -19.55
CA PRO A 51 -20.24 -13.99 -18.93
C PRO A 51 -20.59 -15.34 -19.60
N SER A 52 -20.32 -15.47 -20.90
CA SER A 52 -20.55 -16.72 -21.65
C SER A 52 -19.68 -17.88 -21.17
N GLU A 53 -18.45 -17.62 -20.71
CA GLU A 53 -17.60 -18.65 -20.12
C GLU A 53 -18.14 -19.08 -18.76
N LEU A 54 -18.57 -18.12 -17.93
CA LEU A 54 -19.15 -18.41 -16.62
C LEU A 54 -20.50 -19.15 -16.70
N ARG A 55 -21.27 -18.92 -17.76
CA ARG A 55 -22.57 -19.60 -17.97
C ARG A 55 -22.44 -21.11 -18.15
N ASN A 56 -21.35 -21.56 -18.78
CA ASN A 56 -21.15 -22.98 -19.12
C ASN A 56 -20.33 -23.75 -18.06
N ILE A 57 -19.89 -23.08 -17.00
CA ILE A 57 -18.99 -23.61 -15.99
C ILE A 57 -19.76 -23.81 -14.68
N GLN A 58 -19.50 -24.92 -13.99
CA GLN A 58 -20.15 -25.15 -12.70
C GLN A 58 -19.52 -24.27 -11.61
N PRO A 59 -20.29 -23.84 -10.59
CA PRO A 59 -19.76 -23.07 -9.46
C PRO A 59 -18.55 -23.73 -8.78
N GLN A 60 -18.49 -25.06 -8.79
CA GLN A 60 -17.38 -25.81 -8.22
C GLN A 60 -16.07 -25.62 -9.02
N ASP A 61 -16.15 -25.66 -10.35
CA ASP A 61 -15.01 -25.44 -11.24
C ASP A 61 -14.47 -24.00 -11.14
N VAL A 62 -15.36 -23.02 -10.92
CA VAL A 62 -14.95 -21.63 -10.65
C VAL A 62 -14.14 -21.53 -9.34
N ILE A 63 -14.56 -22.26 -8.30
CA ILE A 63 -13.82 -22.32 -7.03
C ILE A 63 -12.44 -22.95 -7.23
N ASP A 64 -12.36 -24.04 -7.99
CA ASP A 64 -11.10 -24.71 -8.28
C ASP A 64 -10.18 -23.85 -9.14
N GLY A 65 -10.73 -23.11 -10.11
CA GLY A 65 -10.00 -22.09 -10.86
C GLY A 65 -9.43 -21.02 -9.94
N TRP A 66 -10.24 -20.43 -9.06
CA TRP A 66 -9.75 -19.45 -8.09
C TRP A 66 -8.69 -20.01 -7.15
N ARG A 67 -8.76 -21.30 -6.81
CA ARG A 67 -7.77 -21.98 -5.95
C ARG A 67 -6.36 -21.97 -6.52
N THR A 68 -6.23 -21.89 -7.85
CA THR A 68 -4.92 -21.78 -8.51
C THR A 68 -4.29 -20.39 -8.35
N LEU A 69 -5.12 -19.33 -8.31
CA LEU A 69 -4.66 -17.94 -8.28
C LEU A 69 -4.69 -17.28 -6.90
N MET A 70 -5.53 -17.76 -5.99
CA MET A 70 -5.67 -17.23 -4.63
C MET A 70 -5.45 -18.36 -3.62
N LYS A 71 -5.19 -18.03 -2.34
CA LYS A 71 -4.99 -19.05 -1.28
C LYS A 71 -6.05 -19.04 -0.17
N ARG A 72 -6.81 -17.95 0.03
CA ARG A 72 -7.56 -17.75 1.29
C ARG A 72 -8.98 -17.18 1.20
N HIS A 73 -9.50 -16.77 0.03
CA HIS A 73 -10.76 -16.00 -0.03
C HIS A 73 -11.71 -16.39 -1.16
N TYR A 74 -12.35 -17.56 -1.05
CA TYR A 74 -13.46 -17.96 -1.93
C TYR A 74 -14.76 -17.96 -1.13
N GLY A 75 -15.57 -16.92 -1.30
CA GLY A 75 -16.93 -16.95 -0.77
C GLY A 75 -17.78 -17.83 -1.68
N LYS A 76 -18.14 -19.04 -1.26
CA LYS A 76 -19.05 -19.93 -2.03
C LYS A 76 -20.32 -19.18 -2.49
N ARG A 77 -20.86 -18.32 -1.63
CA ARG A 77 -22.01 -17.46 -1.92
C ARG A 77 -21.74 -16.48 -3.07
N ARG A 78 -20.53 -15.89 -3.14
CA ARG A 78 -20.15 -14.99 -4.22
C ARG A 78 -20.01 -15.71 -5.55
N VAL A 79 -19.45 -16.92 -5.54
CA VAL A 79 -19.35 -17.74 -6.76
C VAL A 79 -20.72 -18.08 -7.31
N HIS A 80 -21.64 -18.53 -6.45
CA HIS A 80 -23.01 -18.79 -6.86
C HIS A 80 -23.68 -17.53 -7.42
N MET A 81 -23.57 -16.39 -6.74
CA MET A 81 -24.09 -15.12 -7.26
C MET A 81 -23.48 -14.76 -8.61
N LEU A 82 -22.17 -14.93 -8.79
CA LEU A 82 -21.47 -14.62 -10.03
C LEU A 82 -21.96 -15.48 -11.19
N VAL A 83 -22.10 -16.81 -11.00
CA VAL A 83 -22.59 -17.74 -12.02
C VAL A 83 -24.05 -17.47 -12.36
N THR A 84 -24.88 -17.19 -11.35
CA THR A 84 -26.29 -16.81 -11.56
C THR A 84 -26.40 -15.52 -12.38
N LEU A 85 -25.64 -14.49 -12.04
CA LEU A 85 -25.64 -13.21 -12.75
C LEU A 85 -25.06 -13.34 -14.16
N ALA A 86 -24.03 -14.16 -14.36
CA ALA A 86 -23.50 -14.47 -15.69
C ALA A 86 -24.54 -15.15 -16.58
N SER A 87 -25.39 -16.00 -15.98
CA SER A 87 -26.45 -16.71 -16.72
C SER A 87 -27.56 -15.77 -17.21
N SER A 88 -27.79 -14.64 -16.54
CA SER A 88 -28.75 -13.60 -16.93
C SER A 88 -28.07 -12.34 -17.50
N SER A 89 -26.77 -12.42 -17.85
CA SER A 89 -26.01 -11.24 -18.23
C SER A 89 -26.44 -10.72 -19.61
N VAL A 90 -26.54 -9.40 -19.73
CA VAL A 90 -26.73 -8.68 -21.00
C VAL A 90 -25.39 -8.32 -21.66
N GLY A 91 -24.27 -8.79 -21.10
CA GLY A 91 -22.92 -8.53 -21.59
C GLY A 91 -22.74 -8.89 -23.06
N SER A 92 -21.93 -8.08 -23.77
CA SER A 92 -21.76 -8.23 -25.22
C SER A 92 -21.13 -9.58 -25.59
N SER A 93 -21.85 -10.37 -26.37
CA SER A 93 -21.36 -11.64 -26.96
C SER A 93 -20.56 -11.44 -28.26
N GLN A 94 -20.52 -10.20 -28.77
CA GLN A 94 -19.81 -9.87 -30.01
C GLN A 94 -18.35 -9.47 -29.71
N ALA A 95 -17.44 -9.82 -30.62
CA ALA A 95 -16.00 -9.49 -30.56
C ALA A 95 -15.20 -10.06 -29.35
N HIS A 96 -15.58 -11.23 -28.83
CA HIS A 96 -14.91 -11.95 -27.73
C HIS A 96 -13.37 -11.94 -27.79
N LYS A 97 -12.76 -12.16 -28.96
CA LYS A 97 -11.30 -12.23 -29.08
C LYS A 97 -10.62 -10.87 -28.88
N ALA A 98 -11.17 -9.81 -29.45
CA ALA A 98 -10.61 -8.45 -29.32
C ALA A 98 -10.73 -7.95 -27.88
N TYR A 99 -11.90 -8.16 -27.24
CA TYR A 99 -12.10 -7.77 -25.85
C TYR A 99 -11.20 -8.54 -24.87
N LYS A 100 -11.00 -9.84 -25.10
CA LYS A 100 -10.05 -10.64 -24.30
C LYS A 100 -8.61 -10.16 -24.45
N LEU A 101 -8.18 -9.85 -25.67
CA LEU A 101 -6.84 -9.30 -25.90
C LEU A 101 -6.68 -7.94 -25.20
N HIS A 102 -7.67 -7.07 -25.33
CA HIS A 102 -7.64 -5.76 -24.67
C HIS A 102 -7.63 -5.89 -23.15
N LEU A 103 -8.44 -6.79 -22.57
CA LEU A 103 -8.41 -7.06 -21.13
C LEU A 103 -7.04 -7.55 -20.67
N LYS A 104 -6.42 -8.47 -21.43
CA LYS A 104 -5.10 -8.98 -21.09
C LYS A 104 -4.08 -7.83 -21.00
N GLN A 105 -4.07 -6.94 -21.99
CA GLN A 105 -3.22 -5.75 -21.99
C GLN A 105 -3.51 -4.83 -20.80
N LEU A 106 -4.79 -4.59 -20.47
CA LEU A 106 -5.18 -3.80 -19.32
C LEU A 106 -4.72 -4.41 -17.99
N LEU A 107 -4.79 -5.73 -17.86
CA LEU A 107 -4.35 -6.44 -16.66
C LEU A 107 -2.82 -6.40 -16.51
N GLU A 108 -2.08 -6.49 -17.62
CA GLU A 108 -0.62 -6.34 -17.64
C GLU A 108 -0.21 -4.90 -17.24
N GLU A 109 -0.91 -3.88 -17.76
CA GLU A 109 -0.66 -2.49 -17.39
C GLU A 109 -1.01 -2.21 -15.92
N TYR A 110 -2.12 -2.78 -15.43
CA TYR A 110 -2.50 -2.72 -14.02
C TYR A 110 -1.45 -3.35 -13.10
N ASP A 111 -0.94 -4.52 -13.45
CA ASP A 111 0.09 -5.21 -12.66
C ASP A 111 1.37 -4.38 -12.58
N LEU A 112 1.83 -3.87 -13.72
CA LEU A 112 3.02 -3.03 -13.80
C LEU A 112 2.85 -1.75 -12.96
N ALA A 113 1.71 -1.07 -13.10
CA ALA A 113 1.42 0.15 -12.34
C ALA A 113 1.33 -0.13 -10.83
N THR A 114 0.80 -1.29 -10.43
CA THR A 114 0.72 -1.70 -9.02
C THR A 114 2.11 -1.94 -8.43
N ILE A 115 2.99 -2.66 -9.15
CA ILE A 115 4.37 -2.90 -8.72
C ILE A 115 5.13 -1.57 -8.59
N GLN A 116 5.01 -0.69 -9.58
CA GLN A 116 5.64 0.63 -9.54
C GLN A 116 5.14 1.46 -8.35
N ASN A 117 3.83 1.44 -8.08
CA ASN A 117 3.27 2.17 -6.94
C ASN A 117 3.79 1.64 -5.60
N GLN A 118 3.86 0.31 -5.45
CA GLN A 118 4.42 -0.33 -4.25
C GLN A 118 5.89 0.02 -4.04
N ALA A 119 6.70 0.05 -5.10
CA ALA A 119 8.11 0.45 -5.00
C ALA A 119 8.25 1.89 -4.50
N VAL A 120 7.46 2.82 -5.07
CA VAL A 120 7.44 4.22 -4.62
C VAL A 120 6.98 4.34 -3.16
N GLU A 121 5.96 3.59 -2.75
CA GLU A 121 5.49 3.57 -1.35
C GLU A 121 6.58 3.07 -0.40
N GLN A 122 7.32 2.02 -0.78
CA GLN A 122 8.44 1.52 0.03
C GLN A 122 9.56 2.54 0.16
N GLU A 123 9.92 3.24 -0.92
CA GLU A 123 10.91 4.32 -0.86
C GLU A 123 10.46 5.46 0.07
N VAL A 124 9.19 5.87 0.00
CA VAL A 124 8.62 6.88 0.90
C VAL A 124 8.71 6.43 2.35
N ILE A 125 8.34 5.18 2.66
CA ILE A 125 8.44 4.61 4.02
C ILE A 125 9.89 4.59 4.49
N ALA A 126 10.83 4.17 3.63
CA ALA A 126 12.25 4.12 3.96
C ALA A 126 12.84 5.51 4.26
N VAL A 127 12.49 6.53 3.47
CA VAL A 127 12.91 7.91 3.71
C VAL A 127 12.32 8.45 5.01
N LEU A 128 11.03 8.21 5.27
CA LEU A 128 10.39 8.61 6.53
C LEU A 128 11.07 7.96 7.74
N HIS A 129 11.39 6.66 7.67
CA HIS A 129 12.15 5.97 8.71
C HIS A 129 13.53 6.61 8.94
N ARG A 130 14.27 6.95 7.88
CA ARG A 130 15.57 7.62 8.00
C ARG A 130 15.47 8.99 8.66
N ILE A 131 14.48 9.81 8.30
CA ILE A 131 14.27 11.13 8.91
C ILE A 131 13.92 10.99 10.39
N LEU A 132 13.01 10.07 10.74
CA LEU A 132 12.64 9.81 12.13
C LEU A 132 13.85 9.31 12.94
N TYR A 133 14.65 8.42 12.37
CA TYR A 133 15.87 7.93 13.00
C TYR A 133 16.91 9.05 13.19
N ALA A 134 17.15 9.87 12.17
CA ALA A 134 18.04 11.02 12.25
C ALA A 134 17.59 12.01 13.34
N LYS A 135 16.28 12.27 13.45
CA LYS A 135 15.70 13.11 14.50
C LYS A 135 15.92 12.51 15.90
N GLN A 136 15.76 11.20 16.06
CA GLN A 136 16.01 10.49 17.32
C GLN A 136 17.50 10.54 17.70
N MET A 137 18.42 10.35 16.74
CA MET A 137 19.86 10.45 16.98
C MET A 137 20.29 11.86 17.38
N LEU A 138 19.75 12.90 16.72
CA LEU A 138 20.00 14.30 17.09
C LEU A 138 19.48 14.61 18.50
N ALA A 139 18.31 14.10 18.88
CA ALA A 139 17.78 14.26 20.23
C ALA A 139 18.68 13.59 21.28
N PHE A 140 19.15 12.36 21.03
CA PHE A 140 20.08 11.66 21.93
C PHE A 140 21.41 12.41 22.09
N LYS A 141 21.96 12.94 20.99
CA LYS A 141 23.20 13.74 21.02
C LYS A 141 23.01 15.07 21.76
N GLY A 142 21.85 15.71 21.59
CA GLY A 142 21.48 16.94 22.30
C GLY A 142 21.33 16.76 23.80
N ILE A 143 20.67 15.67 24.24
CA ILE A 143 20.48 15.35 25.67
C ILE A 143 21.83 15.07 26.34
N ASN A 144 22.69 14.29 25.69
CA ASN A 144 24.03 14.03 26.22
C ASN A 144 24.87 15.31 26.33
N ALA A 145 24.85 16.18 25.30
CA ALA A 145 25.58 17.44 25.34
C ALA A 145 25.14 18.35 26.49
N ILE A 146 23.84 18.45 26.75
CA ILE A 146 23.31 19.23 27.88
C ILE A 146 23.72 18.60 29.22
N SER A 147 23.67 17.27 29.33
CA SER A 147 24.06 16.55 30.54
C SER A 147 25.55 16.76 30.88
N TYR A 148 26.45 16.65 29.89
CA TYR A 148 27.88 16.93 30.06
C TYR A 148 28.13 18.39 30.43
N GLU A 149 27.42 19.33 29.83
CA GLU A 149 27.60 20.76 30.13
C GLU A 149 27.09 21.11 31.54
N LEU A 150 26.00 20.48 32.00
CA LEU A 150 25.49 20.62 33.37
C LEU A 150 26.46 20.04 34.40
N ASP A 151 27.04 18.87 34.13
CA ASP A 151 28.03 18.24 35.01
C ASP A 151 29.33 19.05 35.10
N ARG A 152 29.79 19.60 33.96
CA ARG A 152 30.92 20.54 33.89
C ARG A 152 30.67 21.81 34.70
N ARG A 153 29.48 22.39 34.58
CA ARG A 153 29.08 23.59 35.35
C ARG A 153 28.93 23.30 36.85
N TYR A 154 28.49 22.12 37.23
CA TYR A 154 28.43 21.70 38.64
C TYR A 154 29.84 21.61 39.25
N HIS A 155 30.78 20.99 38.54
CA HIS A 155 32.16 20.89 39.00
C HIS A 155 32.87 22.25 39.08
N GLN A 156 32.62 23.15 38.12
CA GLN A 156 33.15 24.53 38.16
C GLN A 156 32.60 25.34 39.33
N ARG A 157 31.31 25.19 39.69
CA ARG A 157 30.76 25.87 40.89
C ARG A 157 31.37 25.34 42.19
N LYS A 158 31.60 24.03 42.27
CA LYS A 158 32.20 23.39 43.46
C LYS A 158 33.66 23.80 43.67
N THR A 159 34.43 24.07 42.61
CA THR A 159 35.80 24.58 42.71
C THR A 159 35.87 26.06 43.07
N HIS A 160 34.91 26.87 42.61
CA HIS A 160 34.81 28.29 43.01
C HIS A 160 34.37 28.44 44.47
N SER A 161 33.42 27.64 44.96
CA SER A 161 32.98 27.67 46.37
C SER A 161 34.12 27.36 47.35
N LYS A 162 34.97 26.36 47.04
CA LYS A 162 36.15 26.01 47.85
C LYS A 162 37.24 27.09 47.85
N ARG A 163 37.30 27.93 46.82
CA ARG A 163 38.28 29.03 46.72
C ARG A 163 37.84 30.26 47.50
N VAL A 164 36.53 30.54 47.52
CA VAL A 164 35.92 31.63 48.31
C VAL A 164 36.00 31.32 49.81
N GLU A 165 35.74 30.08 50.23
CA GLU A 165 35.89 29.67 51.64
C GLU A 165 37.34 29.78 52.15
N ARG A 166 38.33 29.43 51.31
CA ARG A 166 39.75 29.56 51.68
C ARG A 166 40.22 31.02 51.76
N SER A 167 39.68 31.93 50.95
CA SER A 167 40.01 33.36 51.07
C SER A 167 39.38 34.01 52.31
N SER A 168 38.19 33.57 52.74
CA SER A 168 37.53 34.10 53.95
C SER A 168 38.17 33.61 55.26
N SER A 169 38.88 32.48 55.25
CA SER A 169 39.67 32.01 56.41
C SER A 169 41.02 32.71 56.57
N LEU A 170 41.46 33.49 55.58
CA LEU A 170 42.75 34.20 55.57
C LEU A 170 42.61 35.71 55.88
N SER A 171 41.39 36.24 55.99
CA SER A 171 41.11 37.65 56.33
C SER A 171 40.58 37.84 57.76
N GLY A 172 40.77 36.86 58.64
CA GLY A 172 40.33 36.89 60.04
C GLY A 172 41.47 36.72 61.05
N ILE A 173 42.71 36.96 60.63
CA ILE A 173 43.88 37.03 61.51
C ILE A 173 44.43 38.45 61.37
N ASP A 174 43.78 39.39 62.06
CA ASP A 174 44.35 40.66 62.53
C ASP A 174 43.76 40.92 63.91
#